data_AF-A0A2Z1CCP3-F1
#
_entry.id   AF-A0A2Z1CCP3-F1
#
_cell.length_a   1.000
_cell.length_b   1.000
_cell.length_c   1.000
_cell.angle_alpha   90.00
_cell.angle_beta   90.00
_cell.angle_gamma   90.00
#
_symmetry.space_group_name_H-M   'P 1'
#
loop_
_entity.id
_entity.type
_entity.pdbx_description
1 polymer ?
#
loop_
_entity_poly.entity_id
_entity_poly.type
_entity_poly.pdbx_seq_one_letter_code
_entity_poly.pdbx_strand_id
1 'polypeptide(L)'
;MLCQFAEMALSFLRDIGLSVEVVPGAAGFIDHVRIKDGGLQIDPRCPASGLLHEAGHLAVVPKRYRHWMSGNLYASFNRMLKDPEFLAQEPDSPLYRAVIQATDPEVTAWAWAAGRFLGIPPEVIIQDDEYDGSGRNIRILLQANSYIGINGLSHGGFCVRRKTPYRALPQYPELAFWLQP
;
A
#
# COMPACT_ATOMS: atom_id res chain seq x y z
N MET A 1 -4.55 17.58 10.76
CA MET A 1 -5.64 16.79 10.16
C MET A 1 -6.92 16.93 10.98
N LEU A 2 -8.10 16.65 10.41
CA LEU A 2 -9.38 16.61 11.15
C LEU A 2 -9.67 15.21 11.74
N CYS A 3 -8.99 14.18 11.26
CA CYS A 3 -9.03 12.82 11.80
C CYS A 3 -7.71 12.50 12.51
N GLN A 4 -7.78 12.10 13.79
CA GLN A 4 -6.59 11.75 14.57
C GLN A 4 -5.81 10.56 13.97
N PHE A 5 -6.51 9.58 13.42
CA PHE A 5 -5.88 8.40 12.82
C PHE A 5 -5.19 8.73 11.49
N ALA A 6 -5.72 9.71 10.75
CA ALA A 6 -5.07 10.22 9.55
C ALA A 6 -3.80 11.01 9.88
N GLU A 7 -3.77 11.73 11.01
CA GLU A 7 -2.55 12.38 11.52
C GLU A 7 -1.48 11.35 11.89
N MET A 8 -1.86 10.27 12.59
CA MET A 8 -0.96 9.17 12.93
C MET A 8 -0.38 8.50 11.68
N ALA A 9 -1.24 8.18 10.71
CA ALA A 9 -0.81 7.60 9.44
C ALA A 9 0.12 8.57 8.70
N LEU A 10 -0.22 9.85 8.59
CA LEU A 10 0.62 10.86 7.95
C LEU A 10 2.03 10.89 8.55
N SER A 11 2.16 10.94 9.88
CA SER A 11 3.47 10.94 10.55
C SER A 11 4.26 9.69 10.18
N PHE A 12 3.64 8.52 10.31
CA PHE A 12 4.26 7.25 9.96
C PHE A 12 4.73 7.18 8.50
N LEU A 13 3.91 7.66 7.56
CA LEU A 13 4.25 7.65 6.14
C LEU A 13 5.48 8.53 5.85
N ARG A 14 5.60 9.67 6.53
CA ARG A 14 6.80 10.51 6.45
C ARG A 14 8.02 9.81 7.05
N ASP A 15 7.85 9.13 8.19
CA ASP A 15 8.93 8.42 8.88
C ASP A 15 9.51 7.27 8.04
N ILE A 16 8.67 6.56 7.27
CA ILE A 16 9.13 5.51 6.34
C ILE A 16 9.69 6.07 5.01
N GLY A 17 9.65 7.39 4.81
CA GLY A 17 10.28 8.07 3.68
C GLY A 17 9.36 8.42 2.51
N LEU A 18 8.04 8.43 2.68
CA LEU A 18 7.11 8.99 1.68
C LEU A 18 6.95 10.49 1.86
N SER A 19 6.90 11.23 0.75
CA SER A 19 6.50 12.63 0.77
C SER A 19 4.99 12.72 0.94
N VAL A 20 4.53 13.39 2.00
CA VAL A 20 3.10 13.64 2.27
C VAL A 20 2.91 15.11 2.57
N GLU A 21 2.13 15.80 1.74
CA GLU A 21 1.83 17.22 1.86
C GLU A 21 0.35 17.45 2.17
N VAL A 22 0.07 18.34 3.13
CA VAL A 22 -1.32 18.76 3.40
C VAL A 22 -1.65 19.90 2.44
N VAL A 23 -2.56 19.65 1.51
CA VAL A 23 -3.01 20.59 0.49
C VAL A 23 -4.54 20.65 0.55
N PRO A 24 -5.13 21.70 1.16
CA PRO A 24 -6.59 21.85 1.21
C PRO A 24 -7.21 21.77 -0.19
N GLY A 25 -8.25 20.95 -0.33
CA GLY A 25 -8.92 20.66 -1.60
C GLY A 25 -8.25 19.58 -2.45
N ALA A 26 -7.18 18.92 -1.98
CA ALA A 26 -6.64 17.76 -2.69
C ALA A 26 -7.69 16.66 -2.82
N ALA A 27 -7.83 16.10 -4.02
CA ALA A 27 -8.70 14.98 -4.34
C ALA A 27 -8.12 14.25 -5.54
N GLY A 28 -8.34 12.94 -5.60
CA GLY A 28 -7.81 12.05 -6.61
C GLY A 28 -8.83 10.99 -7.00
N PHE A 29 -8.38 9.74 -7.07
CA PHE A 29 -9.28 8.60 -7.29
C PHE A 29 -10.17 8.35 -6.07
N ILE A 30 -9.57 8.38 -4.87
CA ILE A 30 -10.29 8.48 -3.60
C ILE A 30 -10.40 9.97 -3.23
N ASP A 31 -11.55 10.35 -2.67
CA ASP A 31 -11.74 11.72 -2.18
C ASP A 31 -10.68 12.09 -1.14
N HIS A 32 -10.31 13.36 -1.11
CA HIS A 32 -9.42 13.96 -0.10
C HIS A 32 -7.94 13.53 -0.15
N VAL A 33 -7.53 12.65 -1.07
CA VAL A 33 -6.13 12.24 -1.27
C VAL A 33 -5.82 12.07 -2.75
N ARG A 34 -4.61 12.43 -3.16
CA ARG A 34 -4.08 12.08 -4.49
C ARG A 34 -2.62 11.72 -4.42
N ILE A 35 -2.23 10.77 -5.26
CA ILE A 35 -0.83 10.50 -5.56
C ILE A 35 -0.32 11.53 -6.58
N LYS A 36 0.85 12.11 -6.31
CA LYS A 36 1.53 13.04 -7.20
C LYS A 36 3.04 12.80 -7.16
N ASP A 37 3.60 12.43 -8.31
CA ASP A 37 5.04 12.27 -8.55
C ASP A 37 5.74 11.37 -7.50
N GLY A 38 5.08 10.29 -7.09
CA GLY A 38 5.55 9.36 -6.08
C GLY A 38 5.38 9.80 -4.62
N GLY A 39 4.69 10.91 -4.39
CA GLY A 39 4.25 11.38 -3.07
C GLY A 39 2.73 11.47 -2.96
N LEU A 40 2.24 11.95 -1.81
CA LEU A 40 0.83 12.11 -1.50
C LEU A 40 0.51 13.58 -1.22
N GLN A 41 -0.60 14.06 -1.74
CA GLN A 41 -1.19 15.33 -1.34
C GLN A 41 -2.58 15.06 -0.75
N ILE A 42 -2.83 15.56 0.46
CA ILE A 42 -4.04 15.26 1.23
C ILE A 42 -4.76 16.51 1.71
N ASP A 43 -6.09 16.48 1.63
CA ASP A 43 -6.96 17.45 2.28
C ASP A 43 -7.02 17.14 3.78
N PRO A 44 -7.15 18.15 4.67
CA PRO A 44 -7.31 17.92 6.12
C PRO A 44 -8.44 16.95 6.51
N ARG A 45 -9.46 16.76 5.66
CA ARG A 45 -10.59 15.82 5.83
C ARG A 45 -10.26 14.39 5.45
N CYS A 46 -9.08 14.11 4.89
CA CYS A 46 -8.72 12.78 4.41
C CYS A 46 -8.89 11.72 5.52
N PRO A 47 -9.67 10.64 5.28
CA PRO A 47 -9.79 9.56 6.23
C PRO A 47 -8.50 8.73 6.27
N ALA A 48 -8.26 8.06 7.40
CA ALA A 48 -7.10 7.17 7.53
C ALA A 48 -7.15 6.01 6.53
N SER A 49 -8.34 5.47 6.23
CA SER A 49 -8.51 4.37 5.27
C SER A 49 -8.01 4.74 3.88
N GLY A 50 -8.53 5.85 3.32
CA GLY A 50 -8.10 6.36 2.02
C GLY A 50 -6.61 6.71 1.96
N LEU A 51 -6.08 7.36 3.02
CA LEU A 51 -4.67 7.70 3.10
C LEU A 51 -3.78 6.44 3.08
N LEU A 52 -4.10 5.43 3.89
CA LEU A 52 -3.32 4.19 3.95
C LEU A 52 -3.41 3.39 2.65
N HIS A 53 -4.57 3.38 1.99
CA HIS A 53 -4.76 2.70 0.70
C HIS A 53 -3.89 3.35 -0.40
N GLU A 54 -3.99 4.68 -0.58
CA GLU A 54 -3.19 5.40 -1.58
C GLU A 54 -1.68 5.31 -1.28
N ALA A 55 -1.29 5.35 0.00
CA ALA A 55 0.08 5.09 0.41
C ALA A 55 0.55 3.67 0.07
N GLY A 56 -0.36 2.69 0.17
CA GLY A 56 -0.09 1.30 -0.18
C GLY A 56 0.30 1.14 -1.65
N HIS A 57 -0.32 1.88 -2.58
CA HIS A 57 0.10 1.89 -3.99
C HIS A 57 1.56 2.30 -4.15
N LEU A 58 1.99 3.34 -3.44
CA LEU A 58 3.39 3.77 -3.45
C LEU A 58 4.31 2.76 -2.75
N ALA A 59 3.82 2.12 -1.69
CA ALA A 59 4.59 1.19 -0.88
C ALA A 59 4.95 -0.10 -1.62
N VAL A 60 4.01 -0.68 -2.38
CA VAL A 60 4.24 -1.94 -3.09
C VAL A 60 5.02 -1.76 -4.40
N VAL A 61 4.99 -0.57 -4.99
CA VAL A 61 5.77 -0.23 -6.20
C VAL A 61 7.26 -0.13 -5.85
N PRO A 62 8.16 -0.78 -6.63
CA PRO A 62 9.62 -0.64 -6.45
C PRO A 62 10.09 0.81 -6.46
N LYS A 63 11.08 1.14 -5.64
CA LYS A 63 11.56 2.54 -5.48
C LYS A 63 11.90 3.21 -6.80
N ARG A 64 12.51 2.46 -7.73
CA ARG A 64 12.91 2.97 -9.06
C ARG A 64 11.74 3.51 -9.88
N TYR A 65 10.52 3.00 -9.70
CA TYR A 65 9.34 3.41 -10.46
C TYR A 65 8.39 4.30 -9.66
N ARG A 66 8.58 4.43 -8.34
CA ARG A 66 7.67 5.15 -7.45
C ARG A 66 7.42 6.60 -7.92
N HIS A 67 8.46 7.28 -8.39
CA HIS A 67 8.38 8.65 -8.90
C HIS A 67 7.53 8.81 -10.19
N TRP A 68 7.21 7.71 -10.89
CA TRP A 68 6.29 7.72 -12.03
C TRP A 68 4.82 7.69 -11.61
N MET A 69 4.52 7.34 -10.35
CA MET A 69 3.16 7.21 -9.86
C MET A 69 2.54 8.60 -9.65
N SER A 70 1.51 8.92 -10.43
CA SER A 70 0.83 10.22 -10.36
C SER A 70 -0.60 10.09 -10.87
N GLY A 71 -1.56 10.69 -10.17
CA GLY A 71 -2.98 10.68 -10.54
C GLY A 71 -3.56 9.28 -10.73
N ASN A 72 -4.25 9.06 -11.85
CA ASN A 72 -4.72 7.72 -12.22
C ASN A 72 -3.52 6.83 -12.58
N LEU A 73 -3.28 5.81 -11.74
CA LEU A 73 -2.10 4.98 -11.84
C LEU A 73 -2.08 4.05 -13.07
N TYR A 74 -3.19 3.87 -13.79
CA TYR A 74 -3.22 3.01 -14.99
C TYR A 74 -2.12 3.35 -16.00
N ALA A 75 -1.91 4.64 -16.29
CA ALA A 75 -0.85 5.08 -17.20
C ALA A 75 0.55 4.83 -16.60
N SER A 76 0.70 5.03 -15.30
CA SER A 76 1.96 4.84 -14.55
C SER A 76 2.38 3.36 -14.52
N PHE A 77 1.44 2.46 -14.23
CA PHE A 77 1.66 1.01 -14.28
C PHE A 77 1.96 0.53 -15.70
N ASN A 78 1.21 1.00 -16.71
CA ASN A 78 1.51 0.67 -18.10
C ASN A 78 2.90 1.11 -18.54
N ARG A 79 3.37 2.27 -18.07
CA ARG A 79 4.74 2.73 -18.31
C ARG A 79 5.75 1.80 -17.64
N MET A 80 5.53 1.44 -16.37
CA MET A 80 6.38 0.51 -15.62
C MET A 80 6.51 -0.86 -16.31
N LEU A 81 5.39 -1.43 -16.77
CA LEU A 81 5.37 -2.74 -17.45
C LEU A 81 6.02 -2.73 -18.84
N LYS A 82 6.20 -1.54 -19.44
CA LYS A 82 6.86 -1.36 -20.75
C LYS A 82 8.29 -0.87 -20.62
N ASP A 83 8.81 -0.73 -19.40
CA ASP A 83 10.19 -0.32 -19.18
C ASP A 83 11.16 -1.38 -19.73
N PRO A 84 12.09 -1.03 -20.64
CA PRO A 84 13.02 -1.99 -21.21
C PRO A 84 13.87 -2.72 -20.16
N GLU A 85 14.23 -2.07 -19.04
CA GLU A 85 14.97 -2.73 -17.96
C GLU A 85 14.14 -3.81 -17.26
N PHE A 86 12.83 -3.57 -17.07
CA PHE A 86 11.90 -4.56 -16.55
C PHE A 86 11.70 -5.72 -17.54
N LEU A 87 11.49 -5.43 -18.82
CA LEU A 87 11.26 -6.45 -19.84
C LEU A 87 12.50 -7.34 -20.08
N ALA A 88 13.69 -6.85 -19.76
CA ALA A 88 14.93 -7.61 -19.80
C ALA A 88 15.16 -8.49 -18.55
N GLN A 89 14.29 -8.41 -17.53
CA GLN A 89 14.43 -9.25 -16.34
C GLN A 89 14.06 -10.70 -16.63
N GLU A 90 14.82 -11.62 -16.07
CA GLU A 90 14.43 -13.03 -16.03
C GLU A 90 13.14 -13.21 -15.20
N PRO A 91 12.29 -14.20 -15.55
CA PRO A 91 11.20 -14.63 -14.71
C PRO A 91 11.67 -14.89 -13.27
N ASP A 92 10.83 -14.55 -12.29
CA ASP A 92 11.09 -14.70 -10.86
C ASP A 92 12.30 -13.91 -10.29
N SER A 93 12.96 -13.07 -11.08
CA SER A 93 13.93 -12.12 -10.54
C SER A 93 13.29 -11.23 -9.46
N PRO A 94 14.07 -10.69 -8.50
CA PRO A 94 13.52 -9.84 -7.44
C PRO A 94 12.69 -8.66 -7.97
N LEU A 95 13.14 -8.01 -9.04
CA LEU A 95 12.40 -6.92 -9.66
C LEU A 95 11.14 -7.41 -10.36
N TYR A 96 11.20 -8.54 -11.08
CA TYR A 96 10.03 -9.11 -11.74
C TYR A 96 8.92 -9.42 -10.73
N ARG A 97 9.28 -10.10 -9.63
CA ARG A 97 8.37 -10.41 -8.53
C ARG A 97 7.80 -9.17 -7.88
N ALA A 98 8.60 -8.13 -7.66
CA ALA A 98 8.12 -6.91 -7.04
C ALA A 98 7.11 -6.16 -7.95
N VAL A 99 7.36 -6.11 -9.25
CA VAL A 99 6.50 -5.42 -10.22
C VAL A 99 5.15 -6.12 -10.40
N ILE A 100 5.14 -7.45 -10.58
CA ILE A 100 3.87 -8.17 -10.84
C ILE A 100 2.95 -8.25 -9.61
N GLN A 101 3.48 -8.00 -8.41
CA GLN A 101 2.73 -8.00 -7.15
C GLN A 101 2.31 -6.58 -6.72
N ALA A 102 2.56 -5.56 -7.53
CA ALA A 102 2.16 -4.19 -7.22
C ALA A 102 0.69 -3.94 -7.64
N THR A 103 -0.26 -4.65 -7.01
CA THR A 103 -1.69 -4.61 -7.36
C THR A 103 -2.59 -4.29 -6.16
N ASP A 104 -3.85 -3.91 -6.42
CA ASP A 104 -4.84 -3.50 -5.40
C ASP A 104 -4.98 -4.47 -4.20
N PRO A 105 -5.00 -5.80 -4.38
CA PRO A 105 -4.96 -6.71 -3.24
C PRO A 105 -3.73 -6.53 -2.33
N GLU A 106 -2.51 -6.43 -2.87
CA GLU A 106 -1.32 -6.23 -2.04
C GLU A 106 -1.35 -4.88 -1.35
N VAL A 107 -1.87 -3.84 -2.03
CA VAL A 107 -2.11 -2.50 -1.46
C VAL A 107 -3.06 -2.58 -0.27
N THR A 108 -4.16 -3.31 -0.41
CA THR A 108 -5.16 -3.49 0.65
C THR A 108 -4.56 -4.24 1.85
N ALA A 109 -3.78 -5.30 1.60
CA ALA A 109 -3.08 -6.03 2.64
C ALA A 109 -2.00 -5.18 3.34
N TRP A 110 -1.31 -4.32 2.59
CA TRP A 110 -0.31 -3.41 3.13
C TRP A 110 -0.95 -2.35 4.02
N ALA A 111 -2.05 -1.73 3.56
CA ALA A 111 -2.80 -0.73 4.31
C ALA A 111 -3.31 -1.31 5.63
N TRP A 112 -3.81 -2.55 5.60
CA TRP A 112 -4.16 -3.30 6.81
C TRP A 112 -2.98 -3.47 7.75
N ALA A 113 -1.85 -3.99 7.27
CA ALA A 113 -0.66 -4.20 8.08
C ALA A 113 -0.15 -2.90 8.74
N ALA A 114 -0.09 -1.80 7.98
CA ALA A 114 0.30 -0.48 8.48
C ALA A 114 -0.69 0.03 9.54
N GLY A 115 -2.00 -0.07 9.29
CA GLY A 115 -3.02 0.32 10.27
C GLY A 115 -2.94 -0.51 11.56
N ARG A 116 -2.67 -1.81 11.46
CA ARG A 116 -2.46 -2.69 12.63
C ARG A 116 -1.21 -2.31 13.42
N PHE A 117 -0.12 -1.99 12.73
CA PHE A 117 1.13 -1.51 13.36
C PHE A 117 0.90 -0.21 14.15
N LEU A 118 0.08 0.70 13.61
CA LEU A 118 -0.27 1.96 14.25
C LEU A 118 -1.34 1.84 15.34
N GLY A 119 -1.90 0.65 15.58
CA GLY A 119 -2.99 0.45 16.55
C GLY A 119 -4.32 1.08 16.13
N ILE A 120 -4.53 1.34 14.83
CA ILE A 120 -5.78 1.92 14.32
C ILE A 120 -6.90 0.86 14.39
N PRO A 121 -8.12 1.23 14.82
CA PRO A 121 -9.24 0.30 14.85
C PRO A 121 -9.54 -0.29 13.45
N PRO A 122 -9.82 -1.59 13.32
CA PRO A 122 -10.07 -2.24 12.02
C PRO A 122 -11.02 -1.50 11.09
N GLU A 123 -12.15 -1.05 11.60
CA GLU A 123 -13.21 -0.31 10.90
C GLU A 123 -12.79 1.08 10.43
N VAL A 124 -11.69 1.62 10.95
CA VAL A 124 -11.08 2.88 10.49
C VAL A 124 -10.00 2.61 9.43
N ILE A 125 -9.35 1.44 9.46
CA ILE A 125 -8.38 1.05 8.43
C ILE A 125 -9.09 0.76 7.11
N ILE A 126 -10.23 0.06 7.18
CA ILE A 126 -11.11 -0.23 6.05
C ILE A 126 -12.54 -0.02 6.52
N GLN A 127 -13.29 0.88 5.89
CA GLN A 127 -14.68 1.19 6.27
C GLN A 127 -15.67 0.16 5.69
N ASP A 128 -16.93 0.16 6.13
CA ASP A 128 -17.91 -0.85 5.72
C ASP A 128 -18.39 -0.69 4.28
N ASP A 129 -18.52 0.56 3.83
CA ASP A 129 -19.00 0.99 2.52
C ASP A 129 -17.92 0.96 1.43
N GLU A 130 -16.65 0.85 1.82
CA GLU A 130 -15.53 0.70 0.88
C GLU A 130 -15.59 -0.64 0.12
N TYR A 131 -14.88 -0.68 -1.02
CA TYR A 131 -14.81 -1.85 -1.91
C TYR A 131 -16.22 -2.33 -2.32
N ASP A 132 -17.04 -1.42 -2.83
CA ASP A 132 -18.42 -1.68 -3.24
C ASP A 132 -19.28 -2.29 -2.12
N GLY A 133 -19.10 -1.81 -0.88
CA GLY A 133 -19.81 -2.29 0.31
C GLY A 133 -19.29 -3.63 0.87
N SER A 134 -18.14 -4.11 0.40
CA SER A 134 -17.55 -5.37 0.86
C SER A 134 -16.48 -5.22 1.94
N GLY A 135 -16.18 -3.99 2.38
CA GLY A 135 -15.09 -3.70 3.33
C GLY A 135 -15.12 -4.53 4.60
N ARG A 136 -16.30 -4.79 5.19
CA ARG A 136 -16.45 -5.70 6.34
C ARG A 136 -15.93 -7.11 6.07
N ASN A 137 -16.25 -7.68 4.91
CA ASN A 137 -15.80 -9.02 4.53
C ASN A 137 -14.28 -9.05 4.31
N ILE A 138 -13.74 -7.99 3.69
CA ILE A 138 -12.29 -7.85 3.49
C ILE A 138 -11.57 -7.82 4.85
N ARG A 139 -12.07 -7.07 5.84
CA ARG A 139 -11.51 -7.06 7.20
C ARG A 139 -11.51 -8.44 7.84
N ILE A 140 -12.60 -9.21 7.71
CA ILE A 140 -12.67 -10.58 8.23
C ILE A 140 -11.58 -11.46 7.60
N LEU A 141 -11.39 -11.38 6.28
CA LEU A 141 -10.35 -12.13 5.57
C LEU A 141 -8.94 -11.73 6.01
N LEU A 142 -8.70 -10.44 6.22
CA LEU A 142 -7.41 -9.92 6.67
C LEU A 142 -7.12 -10.32 8.12
N GLN A 143 -8.10 -10.24 9.02
CA GLN A 143 -8.00 -10.71 10.40
C GLN A 143 -7.70 -12.22 10.47
N ALA A 144 -8.27 -12.99 9.56
CA ALA A 144 -8.04 -14.43 9.44
C ALA A 144 -6.77 -14.80 8.64
N ASN A 145 -5.94 -13.82 8.25
CA ASN A 145 -4.75 -14.02 7.39
C ASN A 145 -5.04 -14.82 6.10
N SER A 146 -6.26 -14.66 5.57
CA SER A 146 -6.82 -15.40 4.44
C SER A 146 -7.10 -14.52 3.21
N TYR A 147 -6.85 -13.20 3.32
CA TYR A 147 -6.99 -12.28 2.20
C TYR A 147 -5.92 -12.51 1.12
N ILE A 148 -6.31 -12.42 -0.15
CA ILE A 148 -5.48 -12.85 -1.28
C ILE A 148 -4.18 -12.06 -1.43
N GLY A 149 -4.22 -10.74 -1.20
CA GLY A 149 -3.05 -9.86 -1.32
C GLY A 149 -1.90 -10.16 -0.35
N ILE A 150 -2.16 -10.94 0.70
CA ILE A 150 -1.11 -11.41 1.62
C ILE A 150 -0.13 -12.34 0.87
N ASN A 151 -0.60 -13.09 -0.13
CA ASN A 151 0.26 -13.95 -0.95
C ASN A 151 1.25 -13.11 -1.76
N GLY A 152 0.80 -12.02 -2.37
CA GLY A 152 1.65 -11.14 -3.16
C GLY A 152 2.67 -10.38 -2.30
N LEU A 153 2.27 -9.84 -1.14
CA LEU A 153 3.23 -9.25 -0.19
C LEU A 153 4.30 -10.26 0.27
N SER A 154 3.88 -11.50 0.55
CA SER A 154 4.81 -12.58 0.87
C SER A 154 5.75 -12.90 -0.30
N HIS A 155 5.24 -12.87 -1.53
CA HIS A 155 6.04 -13.12 -2.73
C HIS A 155 6.98 -11.95 -3.06
N GLY A 156 6.57 -10.71 -2.76
CA GLY A 156 7.36 -9.48 -2.88
C GLY A 156 8.38 -9.27 -1.75
N GLY A 157 8.44 -10.17 -0.76
CA GLY A 157 9.49 -10.16 0.27
C GLY A 157 9.14 -9.43 1.57
N PHE A 158 7.93 -8.87 1.69
CA PHE A 158 7.53 -8.13 2.88
C PHE A 158 7.36 -9.02 4.11
N CYS A 159 6.87 -10.24 3.94
CA CYS A 159 6.55 -11.13 5.06
C CYS A 159 6.54 -12.61 4.64
N VAL A 160 6.25 -13.50 5.58
CA VAL A 160 5.79 -14.87 5.32
C VAL A 160 4.35 -15.06 5.80
N ARG A 161 3.62 -15.96 5.15
CA ARG A 161 2.27 -16.35 5.61
C ARG A 161 2.30 -17.23 6.86
N ARG A 162 3.36 -18.03 6.98
CA ARG A 162 3.63 -18.95 8.10
C ARG A 162 5.12 -18.93 8.35
N LYS A 163 5.53 -18.93 9.63
CA LYS A 163 6.95 -19.01 9.98
C LYS A 163 7.56 -20.31 9.46
N THR A 164 8.72 -20.22 8.84
CA THR A 164 9.51 -21.39 8.40
C THR A 164 10.98 -21.16 8.76
N PRO A 165 11.77 -22.22 8.97
CA PRO A 165 13.21 -22.08 9.25
C PRO A 165 14.00 -21.59 8.03
N TYR A 166 13.42 -21.68 6.82
CA TYR A 166 14.11 -21.36 5.56
C TYR A 166 13.97 -19.90 5.13
N ARG A 167 13.05 -19.15 5.73
CA ARG A 167 12.80 -17.75 5.36
C ARG A 167 12.62 -16.90 6.62
N ALA A 168 13.71 -16.24 7.01
CA ALA A 168 13.78 -15.37 8.18
C ALA A 168 13.09 -14.01 7.94
N LEU A 169 11.79 -14.05 7.68
CA LEU A 169 10.92 -12.88 7.56
C LEU A 169 9.85 -12.91 8.64
N PRO A 170 9.31 -11.75 9.05
CA PRO A 170 8.18 -11.69 9.98
C PRO A 170 6.93 -12.32 9.37
N GLN A 171 6.03 -12.78 10.24
CA GLN A 171 4.75 -13.32 9.82
C GLN A 171 3.73 -12.19 9.68
N TYR A 172 2.99 -12.17 8.57
CA TYR A 172 1.91 -11.19 8.36
C TYR A 172 0.93 -11.18 9.57
N PRO A 173 0.52 -10.00 10.08
CA PRO A 173 0.62 -8.66 9.47
C PRO A 173 1.93 -7.90 9.72
N GLU A 174 2.91 -8.46 10.40
CA GLU A 174 4.22 -7.81 10.54
C GLU A 174 4.98 -7.85 9.20
N LEU A 175 5.54 -6.70 8.79
CA LEU A 175 6.32 -6.56 7.55
C LEU A 175 7.79 -6.29 7.86
N ALA A 176 8.69 -6.85 7.06
CA ALA A 176 10.15 -6.68 7.16
C ALA A 176 10.60 -5.27 6.78
N PHE A 177 9.86 -4.64 5.87
CA PHE A 177 10.05 -3.27 5.42
C PHE A 177 8.70 -2.70 4.99
N TRP A 178 8.59 -1.38 4.97
CA TRP A 178 7.33 -0.70 4.62
C TRP A 178 7.27 -0.26 3.16
N LEU A 179 8.40 0.02 2.51
CA LEU A 179 8.45 0.40 1.11
C LEU A 179 9.28 -0.61 0.33
N GLN A 180 8.79 -1.08 -0.80
CA GLN A 180 9.55 -1.95 -1.69
C GLN A 180 10.83 -1.21 -2.14
N PRO A 181 12.03 -1.75 -1.87
CA PRO A 181 13.30 -1.14 -2.25
C PRO A 181 13.50 -0.88 -3.75
#